data_AF-A0A9D4P0T4-F1
#
_entry.id   AF-A0A9D4P0T4-F1
#
_cell.length_a   1.000
_cell.length_b   1.000
_cell.length_c   1.000
_cell.angle_alpha   90.00
_cell.angle_beta   90.00
_cell.angle_gamma   90.00
#
_symmetry.space_group_name_H-M   'P 1'
#
loop_
_entity.id
_entity.type
_entity.pdbx_description
1 polymer ?
#
loop_
_entity_poly.entity_id
_entity_poly.type
_entity_poly.pdbx_seq_one_letter_code
_entity_poly.pdbx_strand_id
1 'polypeptide(L)'
;MNNHHKSSFILLIFIISLINCDEKSWKQKDIRDYNDADLERLFDQWEENEEPLPDDELPEHLRKQSPQIDMTKMDFSNPENVLKLSKKGKTLMSFVSVDDNPTRDETESITSLWQSSLQNNHIIADRFIVDDNRAIFMFKDGAQAWDAKEFLIQQKRCKDVTIENKVYPGKYSKQKKKEEL
;
A
#
# COMPACT_ATOMS: atom_id res chain seq x y z
N MET A 1 -7.51 -51.11 59.51
CA MET A 1 -7.28 -51.04 58.05
C MET A 1 -6.96 -49.62 57.54
N ASN A 2 -6.38 -48.71 58.35
CA ASN A 2 -6.23 -47.28 57.97
C ASN A 2 -4.80 -46.86 57.57
N ASN A 3 -3.80 -47.74 57.66
CA ASN A 3 -2.40 -47.38 57.40
C ASN A 3 -1.99 -47.55 55.92
N HIS A 4 -2.62 -48.47 55.17
CA HIS A 4 -2.35 -48.64 53.73
C HIS A 4 -2.89 -47.48 52.88
N HIS A 5 -4.05 -46.93 53.23
CA HIS A 5 -4.59 -45.73 52.55
C HIS A 5 -3.74 -44.48 52.82
N LYS A 6 -3.25 -44.31 54.05
CA LYS A 6 -2.36 -43.19 54.41
C LYS A 6 -1.00 -43.30 53.70
N SER A 7 -0.42 -44.50 53.64
CA SER A 7 0.84 -44.75 52.93
C SER A 7 0.70 -44.57 51.42
N SER A 8 -0.43 -44.98 50.83
CA SER A 8 -0.71 -44.79 49.40
C SER A 8 -0.94 -43.31 49.04
N PHE A 9 -1.61 -42.54 49.90
CA PHE A 9 -1.77 -41.09 49.73
C PHE A 9 -0.43 -40.33 49.81
N ILE A 10 0.44 -40.71 50.75
CA ILE A 10 1.77 -40.10 50.89
C ILE A 10 2.64 -40.43 49.67
N LEU A 11 2.56 -41.66 49.14
CA LEU A 11 3.27 -42.04 47.91
C LEU A 11 2.75 -41.27 46.69
N LEU A 12 1.43 -41.08 46.59
CA LEU A 12 0.79 -40.34 45.50
C LEU A 12 1.18 -38.85 45.52
N ILE A 13 1.25 -38.24 46.71
CA ILE A 13 1.72 -36.85 46.89
C ILE A 13 3.21 -36.71 46.52
N PHE A 14 4.04 -37.71 46.85
CA PHE A 14 5.45 -37.73 46.47
C PHE A 14 5.66 -37.87 44.95
N ILE A 15 4.81 -38.66 44.28
CA ILE A 15 4.83 -38.81 42.82
C ILE A 15 4.38 -37.51 42.14
N ILE A 16 3.38 -36.82 42.68
CA ILE A 16 2.92 -35.51 42.18
C ILE A 16 4.01 -34.44 42.39
N SER A 17 4.79 -34.48 43.49
CA SER A 17 5.90 -33.53 43.68
C SER A 17 7.11 -33.82 42.78
N LEU A 18 7.33 -35.08 42.39
CA LEU A 18 8.35 -35.44 41.39
C LEU A 18 7.96 -35.00 39.97
N ILE A 19 6.68 -35.05 39.60
CA ILE A 19 6.18 -34.61 38.29
C ILE A 19 6.23 -33.07 38.15
N ASN A 20 6.16 -32.34 39.26
CA ASN A 20 6.18 -30.86 39.26
C ASN A 20 7.60 -30.26 39.23
N CYS A 21 8.64 -31.07 39.07
CA CYS A 21 10.04 -30.60 39.17
C CYS A 21 10.63 -30.08 37.83
N ASP A 22 9.94 -30.26 36.70
CA ASP A 22 10.46 -29.85 35.38
C ASP A 22 9.91 -28.50 34.87
N GLU A 23 9.17 -27.76 35.71
CA GLU A 23 8.69 -26.44 35.33
C GLU A 23 9.54 -25.33 35.98
N LYS A 24 10.51 -24.81 35.20
CA LYS A 24 11.29 -23.55 35.39
C LYS A 24 12.73 -23.67 35.92
N SER A 25 13.60 -24.43 35.26
CA SER A 25 15.06 -24.23 35.44
C SER A 25 15.64 -23.09 34.58
N TRP A 26 14.90 -22.61 33.57
CA TRP A 26 15.40 -21.60 32.63
C TRP A 26 15.06 -20.14 33.01
N LYS A 27 14.20 -19.91 34.01
CA LYS A 27 13.62 -18.56 34.25
C LYS A 27 14.52 -17.54 34.96
N GLN A 28 15.75 -17.85 35.37
CA GLN A 28 16.69 -16.84 35.87
C GLN A 28 18.14 -17.34 35.81
N LYS A 29 18.75 -17.38 34.62
CA LYS A 29 20.23 -17.34 34.55
C LYS A 29 20.69 -15.90 34.76
N ASP A 30 21.79 -15.70 35.48
CA ASP A 30 22.40 -14.37 35.60
C ASP A 30 22.90 -13.95 34.22
N ILE A 31 22.78 -12.66 33.89
CA ILE A 31 23.07 -12.11 32.56
C ILE A 31 24.53 -12.32 32.13
N ARG A 32 25.42 -12.59 33.10
CA ARG A 32 26.85 -12.83 32.90
C ARG A 32 27.19 -14.28 32.55
N ASP A 33 26.26 -15.21 32.75
CA ASP A 33 26.46 -16.64 32.53
C ASP A 33 25.78 -17.14 31.24
N TYR A 34 25.29 -16.22 30.39
CA TYR A 34 24.75 -16.56 29.08
C TYR A 34 25.88 -16.95 28.13
N ASN A 35 25.81 -18.17 27.62
CA ASN A 35 26.68 -18.68 26.57
C ASN A 35 26.02 -18.49 25.19
N ASP A 36 26.77 -18.59 24.10
CA ASP A 36 26.28 -18.38 22.73
C ASP A 36 25.06 -19.26 22.39
N ALA A 37 25.01 -20.50 22.87
CA ALA A 37 23.86 -21.39 22.70
C ALA A 37 22.60 -20.94 23.46
N ASP A 38 22.77 -20.26 24.60
CA ASP A 38 21.64 -19.66 25.33
C ASP A 38 21.15 -18.38 24.63
N LEU A 39 22.05 -17.64 23.97
CA LEU A 39 21.71 -16.47 23.17
C LEU A 39 20.96 -16.86 21.89
N GLU A 40 21.37 -17.92 21.19
CA GLU A 40 20.68 -18.46 20.01
C GLU A 40 19.28 -18.94 20.37
N ARG A 41 19.12 -19.65 21.49
CA ARG A 41 17.80 -20.07 21.97
C ARG A 41 16.91 -18.89 22.38
N LEU A 42 17.48 -17.85 22.98
CA LEU A 42 16.74 -16.62 23.24
C LEU A 42 16.34 -15.95 21.93
N PHE A 43 17.23 -15.88 20.95
CA PHE A 43 16.96 -15.31 19.65
C PHE A 43 15.81 -16.05 18.95
N ASP A 44 15.81 -17.39 18.95
CA ASP A 44 14.71 -18.21 18.42
C ASP A 44 13.38 -17.93 19.14
N GLN A 45 13.40 -17.72 20.47
CA GLN A 45 12.20 -17.37 21.24
C GLN A 45 11.69 -15.97 20.94
N TRP A 46 12.57 -15.04 20.59
CA TRP A 46 12.19 -13.71 20.12
C TRP A 46 11.61 -13.82 18.70
N GLU A 47 12.25 -14.55 17.78
CA GLU A 47 11.75 -14.77 16.41
C GLU A 47 10.40 -15.50 16.38
N GLU A 48 10.17 -16.51 17.24
CA GLU A 48 8.89 -17.23 17.30
C GLU A 48 7.73 -16.38 17.85
N ASN A 49 8.02 -15.36 18.68
CA ASN A 49 7.00 -14.50 19.29
C ASN A 49 6.88 -13.12 18.61
N GLU A 50 7.68 -12.83 17.58
CA GLU A 50 7.43 -11.67 16.72
C GLU A 50 6.17 -11.93 15.90
N GLU A 51 5.19 -11.02 16.02
CA GLU A 51 4.00 -11.05 15.17
C GLU A 51 4.44 -11.04 13.70
N PRO A 52 3.83 -11.86 12.82
CA PRO A 52 4.15 -11.81 11.40
C PRO A 52 4.04 -10.38 10.92
N LEU A 53 5.05 -9.92 10.16
CA LEU A 53 5.13 -8.55 9.68
C LEU A 53 3.76 -8.10 9.15
N PRO A 54 3.29 -6.90 9.52
CA PRO A 54 2.05 -6.35 8.98
C PRO A 54 2.04 -6.43 7.46
N ASP A 55 0.88 -6.70 6.86
CA ASP A 55 0.70 -6.81 5.38
C ASP A 55 1.34 -5.62 4.61
N ASP A 56 1.48 -4.46 5.26
CA ASP A 56 2.05 -3.22 4.71
C ASP A 56 3.60 -3.16 4.74
N GLU A 57 4.27 -3.95 5.58
CA GLU A 57 5.74 -4.00 5.73
C GLU A 57 6.37 -5.17 4.96
N LEU A 58 5.56 -6.15 4.52
CA LEU A 58 6.01 -7.23 3.66
C LEU A 58 6.61 -6.69 2.35
N PRO A 59 7.66 -7.33 1.82
CA PRO A 59 8.15 -7.06 0.47
C PRO A 59 7.02 -7.16 -0.57
N GLU A 60 7.08 -6.32 -1.61
CA GLU A 60 5.99 -6.18 -2.60
C GLU A 60 5.53 -7.51 -3.23
N HIS A 61 6.42 -8.52 -3.33
CA HIS A 61 6.12 -9.86 -3.85
C HIS A 61 5.37 -10.78 -2.88
N LEU A 62 5.39 -10.49 -1.57
CA LEU A 62 4.68 -11.24 -0.52
C LEU A 62 3.41 -10.54 -0.05
N ARG A 63 3.20 -9.28 -0.45
CA ARG A 63 1.94 -8.59 -0.21
C ARG A 63 0.82 -9.32 -0.93
N LYS A 64 -0.33 -9.45 -0.27
CA LYS A 64 -1.55 -9.93 -0.93
C LYS A 64 -1.80 -9.03 -2.14
N GLN A 65 -1.67 -9.60 -3.34
CA GLN A 65 -1.97 -8.89 -4.58
C GLN A 65 -3.34 -8.25 -4.41
N SER A 66 -3.44 -6.95 -4.71
CA SER A 66 -4.69 -6.18 -4.65
C SER A 66 -5.88 -7.04 -5.11
N PRO A 67 -7.01 -7.06 -4.38
CA PRO A 67 -8.09 -8.01 -4.61
C PRO A 67 -8.42 -8.11 -6.10
N GLN A 68 -8.37 -9.33 -6.62
CA GLN A 68 -8.71 -9.62 -8.01
C GLN A 68 -10.12 -9.08 -8.25
N ILE A 69 -10.24 -8.13 -9.19
CA ILE A 69 -11.53 -7.52 -9.50
C ILE A 69 -12.46 -8.64 -9.98
N ASP A 70 -13.53 -8.86 -9.23
CA ASP A 70 -14.52 -9.89 -9.51
C ASP A 70 -15.30 -9.51 -10.79
N MET A 71 -14.84 -10.01 -11.94
CA MET A 71 -15.30 -9.66 -13.29
C MET A 71 -16.77 -10.03 -13.54
N THR A 72 -17.39 -10.76 -12.62
CA THR A 72 -18.79 -11.21 -12.69
C THR A 72 -19.80 -10.12 -12.32
N LYS A 73 -19.37 -9.04 -11.65
CA LYS A 73 -20.23 -7.94 -11.18
C LYS A 73 -20.05 -6.62 -11.93
N MET A 74 -19.27 -6.61 -13.02
CA MET A 74 -19.00 -5.39 -13.79
C MET A 74 -19.95 -5.23 -14.97
N ASP A 75 -20.49 -4.02 -15.11
CA ASP A 75 -21.24 -3.60 -16.30
C ASP A 75 -20.25 -3.25 -17.42
N PHE A 76 -20.13 -4.13 -18.42
CA PHE A 76 -19.21 -3.98 -19.55
C PHE A 76 -19.66 -2.92 -20.57
N SER A 77 -20.83 -2.29 -20.36
CA SER A 77 -21.38 -1.30 -21.29
C SER A 77 -20.52 -0.03 -21.36
N ASN A 78 -19.74 0.30 -20.33
CA ASN A 78 -18.81 1.43 -20.34
C ASN A 78 -17.36 0.98 -20.01
N PRO A 79 -16.47 0.87 -21.01
CA PRO A 79 -15.10 0.39 -20.81
C PRO A 79 -14.27 1.31 -19.90
N GLU A 80 -14.65 2.57 -19.69
CA GLU A 80 -13.94 3.47 -18.77
C GLU A 80 -14.18 3.13 -17.31
N ASN A 81 -15.40 2.75 -16.94
CA ASN A 81 -15.75 2.37 -15.57
C ASN A 81 -15.04 1.07 -15.16
N VAL A 82 -14.90 0.13 -16.10
CA VAL A 82 -14.13 -1.10 -15.90
C VAL A 82 -12.67 -0.80 -15.64
N LEU A 83 -12.06 0.16 -16.36
CA LEU A 83 -10.68 0.56 -16.15
C LEU A 83 -10.49 1.28 -14.80
N LYS A 84 -11.41 2.17 -14.42
CA LYS A 84 -11.39 2.84 -13.12
C LYS A 84 -11.44 1.84 -11.95
N LEU A 85 -12.30 0.83 -12.04
CA LEU A 85 -12.40 -0.23 -11.02
C LEU A 85 -11.19 -1.15 -11.02
N SER A 86 -10.62 -1.44 -12.19
CA SER A 86 -9.44 -2.31 -12.33
C SER A 86 -8.17 -1.72 -11.73
N LYS A 87 -8.08 -0.39 -11.72
CA LYS A 87 -6.91 0.38 -11.24
C LYS A 87 -7.10 0.96 -9.85
N LYS A 88 -8.22 0.64 -9.18
CA LYS A 88 -8.46 1.02 -7.79
C LYS A 88 -7.44 0.32 -6.88
N GLY A 89 -6.70 1.11 -6.11
CA GLY A 89 -5.64 0.64 -5.21
C GLY A 89 -4.31 0.28 -5.89
N LYS A 90 -4.15 0.57 -7.18
CA LYS A 90 -2.86 0.45 -7.89
C LYS A 90 -2.34 1.84 -8.23
N THR A 91 -1.03 2.01 -8.18
CA THR A 91 -0.40 3.26 -8.61
C THR A 91 -0.62 3.47 -10.11
N LEU A 92 -1.05 4.68 -10.50
CA LEU A 92 -1.27 5.03 -11.90
C LEU A 92 -0.53 6.32 -12.25
N MET A 93 0.21 6.28 -13.36
CA MET A 93 0.88 7.45 -13.94
C MET A 93 0.00 8.09 -15.01
N SER A 94 -0.23 9.39 -14.89
CA SER A 94 -0.86 10.21 -15.93
C SER A 94 0.12 11.25 -16.45
N PHE A 95 0.19 11.39 -17.77
CA PHE A 95 0.97 12.44 -18.41
C PHE A 95 0.06 13.61 -18.74
N VAL A 96 0.47 14.81 -18.37
CA VAL A 96 -0.28 16.04 -18.65
C VAL A 96 0.60 16.97 -19.46
N SER A 97 0.05 17.42 -20.59
CA SER A 97 0.69 18.38 -21.48
C SER A 97 0.05 19.76 -21.31
N VAL A 98 0.86 20.80 -21.11
CA VAL A 98 0.43 22.19 -20.96
C VAL A 98 0.40 22.87 -22.33
N ASP A 99 -0.62 23.70 -22.58
CA ASP A 99 -0.77 24.47 -23.84
C ASP A 99 0.06 25.76 -23.83
N ASP A 100 0.24 26.35 -25.03
CA ASP A 100 0.99 27.59 -25.32
C ASP A 100 2.53 27.53 -25.19
N ASN A 101 3.12 26.33 -25.25
CA ASN A 101 4.57 26.13 -25.20
C ASN A 101 5.28 26.95 -24.09
N PRO A 102 4.87 26.74 -22.82
CA PRO A 102 5.43 27.45 -21.67
C PRO A 102 6.91 27.11 -21.44
N THR A 103 7.57 27.96 -20.66
CA THR A 103 8.88 27.63 -20.08
C THR A 103 8.74 26.61 -18.94
N ARG A 104 9.84 25.93 -18.58
CA ARG A 104 9.86 24.95 -17.49
C ARG A 104 9.30 25.50 -16.17
N ASP A 105 9.67 26.73 -15.81
CA ASP A 105 9.25 27.38 -14.56
C ASP A 105 7.75 27.72 -14.54
N GLU A 106 7.21 28.12 -15.70
CA GLU A 106 5.78 28.35 -15.87
C GLU A 106 4.98 27.06 -15.77
N THR A 107 5.46 25.97 -16.41
CA THR A 107 4.86 24.64 -16.29
C THR A 107 4.89 24.17 -14.85
N GLU A 108 5.98 24.39 -14.13
CA GLU A 108 6.07 24.05 -12.71
C GLU A 108 5.03 24.82 -11.88
N SER A 109 4.89 26.12 -12.11
CA SER A 109 3.93 26.97 -11.41
C SER A 109 2.48 26.54 -11.69
N ILE A 110 2.15 26.25 -12.95
CA ILE A 110 0.82 25.80 -13.38
C ILE A 110 0.50 24.42 -12.80
N THR A 111 1.44 23.48 -12.89
CA THR A 111 1.23 22.11 -12.39
C THR A 111 1.20 22.05 -10.87
N SER A 112 1.94 22.92 -10.17
CA SER A 112 1.83 23.10 -8.72
C SER A 112 0.46 23.62 -8.30
N LEU A 113 -0.13 24.54 -9.08
CA LEU A 113 -1.49 25.02 -8.83
C LEU A 113 -2.52 23.90 -9.01
N TRP A 114 -2.37 23.07 -10.05
CA TRP A 114 -3.23 21.91 -10.26
C TRP A 114 -3.07 20.86 -9.16
N GLN A 115 -1.84 20.59 -8.73
CA GLN A 115 -1.56 19.70 -7.61
C GLN A 115 -2.30 20.17 -6.33
N SER A 116 -2.17 21.46 -6.00
CA SER A 116 -2.86 22.07 -4.86
C SER A 116 -4.38 21.96 -5.00
N SER A 117 -4.90 22.19 -6.20
CA SER A 117 -6.34 22.08 -6.50
C SER A 117 -6.87 20.65 -6.40
N LEU A 118 -6.08 19.66 -6.81
CA LEU A 118 -6.40 18.24 -6.66
C LEU A 118 -6.39 17.83 -5.19
N GLN A 119 -5.41 18.31 -4.42
CA GLN A 119 -5.31 18.04 -3.00
C GLN A 119 -6.49 18.62 -2.19
N ASN A 120 -7.05 19.75 -2.62
CA ASN A 120 -8.29 20.30 -2.06
C ASN A 120 -9.48 19.34 -2.21
N ASN A 121 -9.48 18.48 -3.24
CA ASN A 121 -10.49 17.45 -3.45
C ASN A 121 -10.08 16.09 -2.86
N HIS A 122 -9.11 16.06 -1.94
CA HIS A 122 -8.53 14.83 -1.34
C HIS A 122 -7.92 13.86 -2.37
N ILE A 123 -7.54 14.36 -3.55
CA ILE A 123 -6.78 13.61 -4.54
C ILE A 123 -5.30 13.91 -4.31
N ILE A 124 -4.56 12.91 -3.84
CA ILE A 124 -3.14 13.05 -3.56
C ILE A 124 -2.36 12.55 -4.77
N ALA A 125 -1.62 13.46 -5.40
CA ALA A 125 -0.79 13.16 -6.55
C ALA A 125 0.61 13.75 -6.38
N ASP A 126 1.63 12.95 -6.68
CA ASP A 126 3.00 13.40 -6.74
C ASP A 126 3.29 13.90 -8.16
N ARG A 127 3.88 15.09 -8.29
CA ARG A 127 4.18 15.71 -9.58
C ARG A 127 5.66 15.58 -9.93
N PHE A 128 5.95 15.31 -11.20
CA PHE A 128 7.30 15.32 -11.76
C PHE A 128 7.32 16.05 -13.10
N ILE A 129 8.22 17.02 -13.27
CA ILE A 129 8.39 17.74 -14.54
C ILE A 129 9.36 16.94 -15.42
N VAL A 130 8.89 16.46 -16.56
CA VAL A 130 9.68 15.66 -17.50
C VAL A 130 10.26 16.52 -18.61
N ASP A 131 9.45 17.43 -19.14
CA ASP A 131 9.79 18.30 -20.26
C ASP A 131 9.24 19.71 -20.00
N ASP A 132 9.65 20.69 -20.81
CA ASP A 132 9.28 22.10 -20.63
C ASP A 132 7.76 22.33 -20.63
N ASN A 133 7.02 21.49 -21.36
CA ASN A 133 5.55 21.54 -21.47
C ASN A 133 4.84 20.29 -20.93
N ARG A 134 5.55 19.35 -20.27
CA ARG A 134 5.01 18.05 -19.87
C ARG A 134 5.35 17.68 -18.44
N ALA A 135 4.31 17.29 -17.69
CA ALA A 135 4.44 16.79 -16.33
C ALA A 135 3.80 15.40 -16.19
N ILE A 136 4.34 14.61 -15.27
CA ILE A 136 3.76 13.35 -14.81
C ILE A 136 3.08 13.61 -13.47
N PHE A 137 1.85 13.15 -13.33
CA PHE A 137 1.16 13.00 -12.05
C PHE A 137 1.11 11.50 -11.70
N MET A 138 1.69 11.16 -10.56
CA MET A 138 1.64 9.83 -9.98
C MET A 138 0.54 9.78 -8.94
N PHE A 139 -0.45 8.92 -9.16
CA PHE A 139 -1.53 8.68 -8.21
C PHE A 139 -1.26 7.37 -7.46
N LYS A 140 -1.45 7.37 -6.14
CA LYS A 140 -1.39 6.13 -5.35
C LYS A 140 -2.58 5.22 -5.62
N ASP A 141 -3.76 5.82 -5.83
CA ASP A 141 -4.98 5.13 -6.22
C ASP A 141 -5.34 5.50 -7.66
N GLY A 142 -5.24 4.53 -8.58
CA GLY A 142 -5.54 4.71 -9.98
C GLY A 142 -6.99 5.12 -10.23
N ALA A 143 -7.94 4.80 -9.35
CA ALA A 143 -9.31 5.29 -9.49
C ALA A 143 -9.40 6.82 -9.44
N GLN A 144 -8.58 7.47 -8.60
CA GLN A 144 -8.54 8.93 -8.49
C GLN A 144 -7.98 9.60 -9.74
N ALA A 145 -7.19 8.89 -10.57
CA ALA A 145 -6.65 9.44 -11.80
C ALA A 145 -7.75 9.83 -12.81
N TRP A 146 -8.88 9.10 -12.83
CA TRP A 146 -10.03 9.46 -13.66
C TRP A 146 -10.73 10.73 -13.15
N ASP A 147 -10.81 10.93 -11.84
CA ASP A 147 -11.42 12.13 -11.26
C ASP A 147 -10.51 13.35 -11.46
N ALA A 148 -9.20 13.15 -11.34
CA ALA A 148 -8.20 14.15 -11.68
C ALA A 148 -8.22 14.53 -13.16
N LYS A 149 -8.39 13.55 -14.06
CA LYS A 149 -8.53 13.77 -15.51
C LYS A 149 -9.70 14.71 -15.81
N GLU A 150 -10.88 14.46 -15.23
CA GLU A 150 -12.06 15.31 -15.45
C GLU A 150 -11.83 16.77 -15.01
N PHE A 151 -11.07 16.97 -13.93
CA PHE A 151 -10.66 18.31 -13.48
C PHE A 151 -9.63 18.96 -14.42
N LEU A 152 -8.60 18.20 -14.83
CA LEU A 152 -7.50 18.71 -15.66
C LEU A 152 -7.98 19.12 -17.06
N ILE A 153 -8.84 18.32 -17.68
CA ILE A 153 -9.42 18.60 -19.01
C ILE A 153 -10.23 19.91 -19.04
N GLN A 154 -10.77 20.33 -17.90
CA GLN A 154 -11.50 21.59 -17.76
C GLN A 154 -10.59 22.81 -17.63
N GLN A 155 -9.29 22.63 -17.39
CA GLN A 155 -8.36 23.74 -17.27
C GLN A 155 -8.05 24.37 -18.63
N LYS A 156 -8.03 25.71 -18.69
CA LYS A 156 -7.79 26.45 -19.94
C LYS A 156 -6.41 26.19 -20.55
N ARG A 157 -5.42 25.91 -19.70
CA ARG A 157 -4.01 25.69 -20.08
C ARG A 157 -3.67 24.21 -20.26
N CYS A 158 -4.64 23.31 -20.18
CA CYS A 158 -4.41 21.88 -20.41
C CYS A 158 -4.61 21.56 -21.89
N LYS A 159 -3.58 21.01 -22.53
CA LYS A 159 -3.63 20.56 -23.93
C LYS A 159 -4.21 19.14 -24.02
N ASP A 160 -3.61 18.20 -23.32
CA ASP A 160 -4.02 16.79 -23.30
C ASP A 160 -3.59 16.11 -22.00
N VAL A 161 -4.37 15.10 -21.61
CA VAL A 161 -4.08 14.21 -20.48
C VAL A 161 -4.04 12.79 -21.02
N THR A 162 -2.92 12.09 -20.83
CA THR A 162 -2.76 10.70 -21.25
C THR A 162 -2.79 9.78 -20.04
N ILE A 163 -3.65 8.76 -20.09
CA ILE A 163 -3.78 7.70 -19.08
C ILE A 163 -3.70 6.35 -19.80
N GLU A 164 -2.75 5.51 -19.43
CA GLU A 164 -2.60 4.14 -19.97
C GLU A 164 -2.67 4.08 -21.52
N ASN A 165 -1.93 4.98 -22.18
CA ASN A 165 -1.87 5.16 -23.65
C ASN A 165 -3.15 5.70 -24.32
N LYS A 166 -4.19 6.05 -23.55
CA LYS A 166 -5.34 6.79 -24.05
C LYS A 166 -5.12 8.27 -23.85
N VAL A 167 -5.22 9.04 -24.95
CA VAL A 167 -5.08 10.49 -24.96
C VAL A 167 -6.46 11.13 -24.82
N TYR A 168 -6.61 12.00 -23.83
CA TYR A 168 -7.81 12.76 -23.59
C TYR A 168 -7.54 14.26 -23.83
N PRO A 169 -8.07 14.86 -24.91
CA PRO A 169 -7.81 16.25 -25.22
C PRO A 169 -8.53 17.18 -24.23
N GLY A 170 -7.86 18.28 -23.85
CA GLY A 170 -8.44 19.34 -23.04
C GLY A 170 -9.61 20.02 -23.77
N LYS A 171 -10.64 20.44 -23.03
CA LYS A 171 -11.82 21.13 -23.60
C LYS A 171 -11.46 22.41 -24.35
N TYR A 172 -10.43 23.10 -23.87
CA TYR A 172 -9.95 24.36 -24.44
C TYR A 172 -8.80 24.16 -25.44
N SER A 173 -8.35 22.93 -25.67
CA SER A 173 -7.27 22.65 -26.60
C SER A 173 -7.69 22.93 -28.05
N LYS A 174 -6.74 23.44 -28.84
CA LYS A 174 -6.93 23.70 -30.28
C LYS A 174 -7.18 22.41 -31.07
N GLN A 175 -6.84 21.24 -30.54
CA GLN A 175 -7.02 19.94 -31.17
C GLN A 175 -8.50 19.52 -31.25
N LYS A 176 -9.28 19.74 -30.19
CA LYS A 176 -10.69 19.35 -30.18
C LYS A 176 -11.54 20.11 -31.22
N LYS A 177 -11.20 21.38 -31.47
CA LYS A 177 -11.83 22.20 -32.53
C LYS A 177 -11.60 21.68 -33.95
N LYS A 178 -10.61 20.82 -34.17
CA LYS A 178 -10.24 20.32 -35.50
C LYS A 178 -10.92 18.99 -35.85
N GLU A 179 -11.47 18.29 -34.87
CA GLU A 179 -12.20 17.03 -35.06
C GLU A 179 -13.73 17.23 -35.15
N GLU A 180 -14.24 18.38 -34.69
CA GLU A 180 -15.66 18.75 -34.74
C GLU A 180 -16.04 19.58 -36.00
N LEU A 181 -15.11 19.76 -36.95
CA LEU A 181 -15.24 20.63 -38.15
C LEU A 181 -14.97 19.82 -39.43
#